data_AF-W4GW75-F1
#
_entry.id   AF-W4GW75-F1
#
_cell.length_a   1.000
_cell.length_b   1.000
_cell.length_c   1.000
_cell.angle_alpha   90.00
_cell.angle_beta   90.00
_cell.angle_gamma   90.00
#
_symmetry.space_group_name_H-M   'P 1'
#
loop_
_entity.id
_entity.type
_entity.pdbx_description
1 polymer ?
#
loop_
_entity_poly.entity_id
_entity_poly.type
_entity_poly.pdbx_seq_one_letter_code
_entity_poly.pdbx_strand_id
1 'polypeptide(L)'
;MDIPKCDAALQQALKEPRPKQLVEAINTFLKKKKASTSSSNDDPTHLEFICLDCKSEGVEGKARAFFASPPAIVLCANRLNTTEDVKEVVVHELIHAYDYTVRNMDLTQPAVLACSEVRSARESECFEKAQALCKDPQLSMVLHGCDWWVKKCVKQNAIHATSVSATSMSSSPTLLRMP
;
A
#
# COMPACT_ATOMS: atom_id res chain seq x y z
N MET A 1 6.26 -17.40 -0.65
CA MET A 1 5.24 -18.38 -1.12
C MET A 1 5.33 -18.48 -2.64
N ASP A 2 4.60 -19.41 -3.27
CA ASP A 2 4.51 -19.49 -4.74
C ASP A 2 3.37 -18.59 -5.26
N ILE A 3 3.37 -18.31 -6.57
CA ILE A 3 2.38 -17.41 -7.21
C ILE A 3 0.94 -17.90 -6.99
N PRO A 4 0.58 -19.18 -7.21
CA PRO A 4 -0.80 -19.65 -6.97
C PRO A 4 -1.28 -19.46 -5.53
N LYS A 5 -0.39 -19.65 -4.53
CA LYS A 5 -0.73 -19.36 -3.13
C LYS A 5 -0.88 -17.86 -2.87
N CYS A 6 -0.05 -17.04 -3.51
CA CYS A 6 -0.18 -15.58 -3.45
C CYS A 6 -1.53 -15.14 -4.01
N ASP A 7 -1.94 -15.64 -5.17
CA ASP A 7 -3.24 -15.32 -5.77
C ASP A 7 -4.40 -15.75 -4.86
N ALA A 8 -4.36 -16.96 -4.31
CA ALA A 8 -5.39 -17.45 -3.39
C ALA A 8 -5.49 -16.58 -2.11
N ALA A 9 -4.36 -16.22 -1.52
CA ALA A 9 -4.29 -15.35 -0.35
C ALA A 9 -4.76 -13.92 -0.66
N LEU A 10 -4.40 -13.40 -1.83
CA LEU A 10 -4.86 -12.10 -2.32
C LEU A 10 -6.38 -12.09 -2.47
N GLN A 11 -6.96 -13.11 -3.10
CA GLN A 11 -8.42 -13.22 -3.23
C GLN A 11 -9.13 -13.33 -1.87
N GLN A 12 -8.46 -13.89 -0.85
CA GLN A 12 -8.97 -13.88 0.51
C GLN A 12 -8.90 -12.48 1.14
N ALA A 13 -7.76 -11.79 1.02
CA ALA A 13 -7.58 -10.43 1.52
C ALA A 13 -8.60 -9.46 0.90
N LEU A 14 -8.83 -9.53 -0.41
CA LEU A 14 -9.77 -8.65 -1.12
C LEU A 14 -11.24 -8.85 -0.72
N LYS A 15 -11.59 -9.96 -0.05
CA LYS A 15 -12.94 -10.19 0.49
C LYS A 15 -13.15 -9.49 1.83
N GLU A 16 -12.08 -9.08 2.51
CA GLU A 16 -12.20 -8.39 3.80
C GLU A 16 -12.79 -6.99 3.63
N PRO A 17 -13.56 -6.49 4.63
CA PRO A 17 -14.32 -5.24 4.49
C PRO A 17 -13.46 -4.05 4.04
N ARG A 18 -12.25 -3.94 4.60
CA ARG A 18 -11.38 -2.78 4.39
C ARG A 18 -10.74 -2.77 2.99
N PRO A 19 -10.01 -3.81 2.54
CA PRO A 19 -9.54 -3.91 1.16
C PRO A 19 -10.66 -3.72 0.14
N LYS A 20 -11.82 -4.37 0.37
CA LYS A 20 -12.98 -4.27 -0.52
C LYS A 20 -13.45 -2.83 -0.70
N GLN A 21 -13.61 -2.08 0.40
CA GLN A 21 -14.02 -0.67 0.34
C GLN A 21 -13.02 0.21 -0.41
N LEU A 22 -11.72 0.00 -0.21
CA LEU A 22 -10.68 0.77 -0.91
C LEU A 22 -10.69 0.49 -2.41
N VAL A 23 -10.78 -0.78 -2.81
CA VAL A 23 -10.88 -1.18 -4.23
C VAL A 23 -12.12 -0.61 -4.89
N GLU A 24 -13.29 -0.70 -4.23
CA GLU A 24 -14.54 -0.14 -4.73
C GLU A 24 -14.45 1.38 -4.93
N ALA A 25 -13.84 2.10 -3.98
CA ALA A 25 -13.66 3.54 -4.08
C ALA A 25 -12.74 3.93 -5.25
N ILE A 26 -11.60 3.25 -5.40
CA ILE A 26 -10.63 3.47 -6.49
C ILE A 26 -11.28 3.18 -7.85
N ASN A 27 -11.87 2.00 -8.01
CA ASN A 27 -12.49 1.59 -9.28
C ASN A 27 -13.66 2.50 -9.67
N THR A 28 -14.45 2.95 -8.69
CA THR A 28 -15.53 3.92 -8.92
C THR A 28 -14.97 5.23 -9.43
N PHE A 29 -13.88 5.73 -8.85
CA PHE A 29 -13.24 6.96 -9.28
C PHE A 29 -12.68 6.83 -10.71
N LEU A 30 -11.96 5.74 -11.01
CA LEU A 30 -11.39 5.47 -12.33
C LEU A 30 -12.47 5.46 -13.42
N LYS A 31 -13.60 4.77 -13.18
CA LYS A 31 -14.75 4.74 -14.11
C LYS A 31 -15.34 6.13 -14.33
N LYS A 32 -15.53 6.92 -13.28
CA LYS A 32 -16.04 8.30 -13.38
C LYS A 32 -15.08 9.20 -14.13
N LYS A 33 -13.77 9.06 -13.91
CA LYS A 33 -12.74 9.79 -14.65
C LYS A 33 -12.83 9.49 -16.15
N LYS A 34 -12.85 8.21 -16.54
CA LYS A 34 -13.01 7.79 -17.94
C LYS A 34 -14.31 8.29 -18.59
N ALA A 35 -15.40 8.37 -17.83
CA ALA A 35 -16.68 8.88 -18.35
C ALA A 35 -16.69 10.42 -18.50
N SER A 36 -15.88 11.14 -17.74
CA SER A 36 -15.84 12.62 -17.73
C SER A 36 -14.74 13.23 -18.60
N THR A 37 -13.76 12.42 -19.00
CA THR A 37 -12.70 12.81 -19.94
C THR A 37 -12.91 12.08 -21.26
N SER A 38 -12.63 12.73 -22.39
CA SER A 38 -12.53 12.08 -23.72
C SER A 38 -11.28 11.20 -23.80
N SER A 39 -11.00 10.48 -22.71
CA SER A 39 -9.78 9.72 -22.48
C SER A 39 -9.68 8.59 -23.48
N SER A 40 -8.45 8.35 -23.91
CA SER A 40 -8.05 7.23 -24.76
C SER A 40 -8.62 5.91 -24.27
N ASN A 41 -8.81 4.96 -25.19
CA ASN A 41 -9.25 3.60 -24.84
C ASN A 41 -8.37 2.96 -23.76
N ASP A 42 -7.09 3.36 -23.69
CA ASP A 42 -6.06 2.85 -22.78
C ASP A 42 -6.18 3.33 -21.33
N ASP A 43 -7.10 4.25 -21.00
CA ASP A 43 -7.28 4.66 -19.61
C ASP A 43 -7.88 3.52 -18.76
N PRO A 44 -7.22 3.15 -17.64
CA PRO A 44 -7.62 2.04 -16.80
C PRO A 44 -8.95 2.35 -16.10
N THR A 45 -9.84 1.35 -16.08
CA THR A 45 -11.17 1.44 -15.44
C THR A 45 -11.22 0.74 -14.08
N HIS A 46 -10.17 0.01 -13.75
CA HIS A 46 -10.04 -0.76 -12.52
C HIS A 46 -8.57 -0.86 -12.11
N LEU A 47 -8.36 -1.07 -10.82
CA LEU A 47 -7.09 -1.39 -10.20
C LEU A 47 -6.74 -2.85 -10.49
N GLU A 48 -5.52 -3.09 -10.97
CA GLU A 48 -4.99 -4.42 -11.22
C GLU A 48 -4.22 -4.97 -10.01
N PHE A 49 -4.14 -6.29 -9.90
CA PHE A 49 -3.35 -6.97 -8.89
C PHE A 49 -2.51 -8.07 -9.55
N ILE A 50 -1.23 -8.13 -9.21
CA ILE A 50 -0.27 -9.01 -9.88
C ILE A 50 0.60 -9.69 -8.82
N CYS A 51 0.53 -11.02 -8.73
CA CYS A 51 1.50 -11.82 -7.98
C CYS A 51 2.64 -12.25 -8.92
N LEU A 52 3.89 -11.96 -8.56
CA LEU A 52 5.06 -12.37 -9.33
C LEU A 52 6.24 -12.70 -8.42
N ASP A 53 7.25 -13.37 -8.97
CA ASP A 53 8.53 -13.59 -8.28
C ASP A 53 9.47 -12.41 -8.52
N CYS A 54 9.67 -11.60 -7.47
CA CYS A 54 10.48 -10.39 -7.56
C CYS A 54 11.99 -10.69 -7.50
N LYS A 55 12.75 -9.99 -8.34
CA LYS A 55 14.21 -9.91 -8.35
C LYS A 55 14.70 -8.95 -7.27
N SER A 56 15.88 -9.21 -6.72
CA SER A 56 16.49 -8.40 -5.66
C SER A 56 17.03 -7.04 -6.14
N GLU A 57 17.05 -6.81 -7.45
CA GLU A 57 17.63 -5.65 -8.12
C GLU A 57 16.54 -4.88 -8.88
N GLY A 58 16.79 -3.59 -9.14
CA GLY A 58 15.85 -2.73 -9.85
C GLY A 58 14.75 -2.17 -8.95
N VAL A 59 13.60 -1.83 -9.55
CA VAL A 59 12.48 -1.15 -8.87
C VAL A 59 11.85 -1.98 -7.76
N GLU A 60 11.91 -3.31 -7.88
CA GLU A 60 11.38 -4.24 -6.90
C GLU A 60 12.25 -4.30 -5.62
N GLY A 61 13.54 -3.99 -5.75
CA GLY A 61 14.53 -3.95 -4.67
C GLY A 61 14.33 -5.07 -3.64
N LYS A 62 14.06 -4.69 -2.39
CA LYS A 62 13.70 -5.60 -1.30
C LYS A 62 12.22 -5.51 -0.88
N ALA A 63 11.39 -4.84 -1.66
CA ALA A 63 9.97 -4.63 -1.34
C ALA A 63 9.20 -5.96 -1.30
N ARG A 64 8.21 -6.06 -0.41
CA ARG A 64 7.30 -7.23 -0.33
C ARG A 64 6.10 -7.08 -1.27
N ALA A 65 5.71 -5.84 -1.52
CA ALA A 65 4.74 -5.41 -2.51
C ALA A 65 5.07 -3.96 -2.89
N PHE A 66 4.48 -3.46 -3.98
CA PHE A 66 4.56 -2.06 -4.35
C PHE A 66 3.40 -1.65 -5.26
N PHE A 67 2.99 -0.39 -5.14
CA PHE A 67 2.10 0.28 -6.08
C PHE A 67 2.86 0.73 -7.35
N ALA A 68 2.30 0.43 -8.53
CA ALA A 68 2.78 0.89 -9.82
C ALA A 68 1.66 1.65 -10.56
N SER A 69 2.01 2.68 -11.33
CA SER A 69 1.08 3.45 -12.16
C SER A 69 1.28 3.10 -13.64
N PRO A 70 0.23 2.90 -14.47
CA PRO A 70 -1.22 3.04 -14.21
C PRO A 70 -1.78 1.92 -13.32
N PRO A 71 -2.80 2.17 -12.47
CA PRO A 71 -2.74 1.68 -11.11
C PRO A 71 -2.83 0.15 -11.04
N ALA A 72 -1.74 -0.45 -10.55
CA ALA A 72 -1.60 -1.86 -10.26
C ALA A 72 -0.91 -2.03 -8.90
N ILE A 73 -1.30 -3.07 -8.16
CA ILE A 73 -0.62 -3.51 -6.95
C ILE A 73 0.13 -4.80 -7.27
N VAL A 74 1.46 -4.74 -7.12
CA VAL A 74 2.34 -5.88 -7.37
C VAL A 74 2.74 -6.50 -6.05
N LEU A 75 2.56 -7.81 -5.91
CA LEU A 75 2.93 -8.61 -4.75
C LEU A 75 4.10 -9.52 -5.12
N CYS A 76 5.19 -9.43 -4.36
CA CYS A 76 6.34 -10.30 -4.50
C CYS A 76 6.06 -11.65 -3.82
N ALA A 77 5.49 -12.61 -4.54
CA ALA A 77 5.07 -13.91 -4.02
C ALA A 77 6.21 -14.61 -3.26
N ASN A 78 7.42 -14.59 -3.82
CA ASN A 78 8.63 -15.14 -3.21
C ASN A 78 9.08 -14.46 -1.89
N ARG A 79 8.47 -13.34 -1.49
CA ARG A 79 8.80 -12.58 -0.27
C ARG A 79 7.67 -12.53 0.77
N LEU A 80 6.52 -13.13 0.44
CA LEU A 80 5.37 -13.25 1.32
C LEU A 80 5.27 -14.68 1.84
N ASN A 81 5.17 -14.89 3.14
CA ASN A 81 5.22 -16.23 3.73
C ASN A 81 3.85 -16.73 4.17
N THR A 82 2.97 -15.81 4.59
CA THR A 82 1.65 -16.14 5.16
C THR A 82 0.52 -15.38 4.46
N THR A 83 -0.73 -15.83 4.66
CA THR A 83 -1.89 -15.07 4.20
C THR A 83 -1.98 -13.73 4.91
N GLU A 84 -1.58 -13.67 6.18
CA GLU A 84 -1.53 -12.44 6.99
C GLU A 84 -0.55 -11.42 6.39
N ASP A 85 0.60 -11.88 5.87
CA ASP A 85 1.53 -11.03 5.13
C ASP A 85 0.84 -10.39 3.93
N VAL A 86 0.07 -11.16 3.17
CA VAL A 86 -0.66 -10.68 1.99
C VAL A 86 -1.72 -9.66 2.40
N LYS A 87 -2.50 -9.93 3.45
CA LYS A 87 -3.53 -9.01 3.95
C LYS A 87 -2.94 -7.67 4.38
N GLU A 88 -1.83 -7.71 5.12
CA GLU A 88 -1.12 -6.51 5.57
C GLU A 88 -0.64 -5.67 4.38
N VAL A 89 0.14 -6.25 3.48
CA VAL A 89 0.75 -5.50 2.36
C VAL A 89 -0.28 -5.02 1.35
N VAL A 90 -1.36 -5.77 1.11
CA VAL A 90 -2.43 -5.34 0.19
C VAL A 90 -3.10 -4.07 0.70
N VAL A 91 -3.38 -3.98 2.01
CA VAL A 91 -3.95 -2.76 2.59
C VAL A 91 -2.96 -1.60 2.49
N HIS A 92 -1.67 -1.86 2.76
CA HIS A 92 -0.61 -0.86 2.64
C HIS A 92 -0.59 -0.23 1.23
N GLU A 93 -0.48 -1.07 0.20
CA GLU A 93 -0.42 -0.61 -1.20
C GLU A 93 -1.74 0.00 -1.69
N LEU A 94 -2.89 -0.47 -1.17
CA LEU A 94 -4.19 0.14 -1.49
C LEU A 94 -4.31 1.58 -1.00
N ILE A 95 -3.63 1.94 0.10
CA ILE A 95 -3.59 3.33 0.56
C ILE A 95 -2.77 4.18 -0.41
N HIS A 96 -1.63 3.70 -0.91
CA HIS A 96 -0.88 4.40 -1.96
C HIS A 96 -1.68 4.56 -3.24
N ALA A 97 -2.35 3.50 -3.68
CA ALA A 97 -3.22 3.53 -4.85
C ALA A 97 -4.38 4.54 -4.68
N TYR A 98 -5.00 4.59 -3.49
CA TYR A 98 -6.04 5.56 -3.16
C TYR A 98 -5.50 7.00 -3.15
N ASP A 99 -4.32 7.20 -2.58
CA ASP A 99 -3.69 8.52 -2.46
C ASP A 99 -3.33 9.09 -3.83
N TYR A 100 -2.73 8.26 -4.68
CA TYR A 100 -2.43 8.60 -6.05
C TYR A 100 -3.72 8.83 -6.86
N THR A 101 -4.64 7.87 -6.83
CA THR A 101 -5.78 7.85 -7.77
C THR A 101 -6.91 8.78 -7.34
N VAL A 102 -7.36 8.68 -6.09
CA VAL A 102 -8.56 9.36 -5.58
C VAL A 102 -8.19 10.73 -4.99
N ARG A 103 -7.07 10.82 -4.27
CA ARG A 103 -6.62 12.10 -3.69
C ARG A 103 -5.72 12.91 -4.61
N ASN A 104 -5.37 12.38 -5.79
CA ASN A 104 -4.50 13.03 -6.77
C ASN A 104 -3.17 13.53 -6.15
N MET A 105 -2.60 12.72 -5.26
CA MET A 105 -1.32 13.00 -4.60
C MET A 105 -0.16 12.61 -5.51
N ASP A 106 0.80 13.52 -5.65
CA ASP A 106 2.05 13.26 -6.36
C ASP A 106 3.04 12.53 -5.44
N LEU A 107 3.03 11.20 -5.50
CA LEU A 107 3.92 10.35 -4.70
C LEU A 107 5.39 10.43 -5.14
N THR A 108 5.74 11.18 -6.19
CA THR A 108 7.14 11.42 -6.58
C THR A 108 7.82 12.43 -5.64
N GLN A 109 7.02 13.25 -4.94
CA GLN A 109 7.52 14.22 -3.98
C GLN A 109 7.81 13.55 -2.63
N PRO A 110 9.05 13.61 -2.11
CA PRO A 110 9.43 12.88 -0.89
C PRO A 110 8.55 13.18 0.34
N ALA A 111 8.12 14.43 0.49
CA ALA A 111 7.24 14.83 1.59
C ALA A 111 5.83 14.21 1.47
N VAL A 112 5.30 14.15 0.25
CA VAL A 112 3.98 13.56 -0.05
C VAL A 112 4.05 12.05 0.11
N LEU A 113 5.11 11.40 -0.39
CA LEU A 113 5.37 9.98 -0.18
C LEU A 113 5.42 9.66 1.31
N ALA A 114 6.23 10.37 2.10
CA ALA A 114 6.32 10.16 3.55
C ALA A 114 4.96 10.30 4.27
N CYS A 115 4.11 11.24 3.83
CA CYS A 115 2.75 11.35 4.36
C CYS A 115 1.86 10.16 3.97
N SER A 116 2.02 9.63 2.76
CA SER A 116 1.32 8.42 2.31
C SER A 116 1.79 7.20 3.11
N GLU A 117 3.10 7.05 3.35
CA GLU A 117 3.70 6.00 4.19
C GLU A 117 3.19 6.00 5.64
N VAL A 118 3.00 7.20 6.22
CA VAL A 118 2.38 7.32 7.55
C VAL A 118 0.94 6.81 7.55
N ARG A 119 0.21 7.03 6.45
CA ARG A 119 -1.18 6.57 6.32
C ARG A 119 -1.25 5.08 6.04
N SER A 120 -0.44 4.56 5.13
CA SER A 120 -0.36 3.12 4.85
C SER A 120 -0.01 2.38 6.15
N ALA A 121 1.11 2.72 6.80
CA ALA A 121 1.52 2.11 8.07
C ALA A 121 0.44 2.10 9.16
N ARG A 122 -0.33 3.18 9.29
CA ARG A 122 -1.42 3.27 10.27
C ARG A 122 -2.59 2.36 9.91
N GLU A 123 -2.92 2.28 8.64
CA GLU A 123 -4.08 1.54 8.14
C GLU A 123 -3.79 0.05 7.89
N SER A 124 -2.53 -0.38 7.79
CA SER A 124 -2.11 -1.79 7.67
C SER A 124 -1.36 -2.29 8.92
N GLU A 125 -0.04 -2.17 8.97
CA GLU A 125 0.89 -2.81 9.93
C GLU A 125 0.57 -2.49 11.40
N CYS A 126 0.03 -1.29 11.64
CA CYS A 126 -0.26 -0.80 12.98
C CYS A 126 -1.76 -0.82 13.31
N PHE A 127 -2.62 -1.26 12.39
CA PHE A 127 -4.06 -1.16 12.55
C PHE A 127 -4.60 -2.05 13.67
N GLU A 128 -4.27 -3.34 13.69
CA GLU A 128 -4.73 -4.26 14.74
C GLU A 128 -4.20 -3.86 16.12
N LYS A 129 -2.96 -3.37 16.20
CA LYS A 129 -2.38 -2.85 17.45
C LYS A 129 -3.16 -1.63 17.94
N ALA A 130 -3.53 -0.73 17.05
CA ALA A 130 -4.39 0.40 17.37
C ALA A 130 -5.79 -0.07 17.82
N GLN A 131 -6.33 -1.10 17.16
CA GLN A 131 -7.68 -1.57 17.43
C GLN A 131 -7.79 -2.41 18.72
N ALA A 132 -6.82 -3.28 19.01
CA ALA A 132 -6.86 -4.18 20.15
C ALA A 132 -6.45 -3.49 21.46
N LEU A 133 -5.44 -2.60 21.42
CA LEU A 133 -4.94 -1.94 22.63
C LEU A 133 -5.73 -0.68 23.00
N CYS A 134 -6.34 0.01 22.04
CA CYS A 134 -6.99 1.30 22.30
C CYS A 134 -8.53 1.23 22.35
N LYS A 135 -9.13 0.03 22.30
CA LYS A 135 -10.60 -0.15 22.36
C LYS A 135 -11.18 -0.31 23.77
N ASP A 136 -10.37 -0.54 24.80
CA ASP A 136 -10.87 -0.66 26.18
C ASP A 136 -10.76 0.69 26.93
N PRO A 137 -11.89 1.38 27.17
CA PRO A 137 -11.89 2.69 27.83
C PRO A 137 -11.74 2.60 29.36
N GLN A 138 -11.71 1.41 29.98
CA GLN A 138 -11.61 1.29 31.45
C GLN A 138 -10.20 1.54 32.01
N LEU A 139 -9.14 1.49 31.21
CA LEU A 139 -7.78 1.80 31.67
C LEU A 139 -7.28 3.11 31.08
N SER A 140 -7.68 4.26 31.65
CA SER A 140 -7.22 5.58 31.17
C SER A 140 -5.69 5.79 31.30
N MET A 141 -5.04 5.09 32.24
CA MET A 141 -3.57 5.04 32.37
C MET A 141 -2.89 4.23 31.24
N VAL A 142 -3.65 3.38 30.53
CA VAL A 142 -3.19 2.61 29.35
C VAL A 142 -3.41 3.37 28.04
N LEU A 143 -4.36 4.33 27.98
CA LEU A 143 -4.65 5.11 26.77
C LEU A 143 -3.46 5.94 26.26
N HIS A 144 -2.73 6.63 27.15
CA HIS A 144 -1.51 7.36 26.78
C HIS A 144 -0.39 6.42 26.32
N GLY A 145 -0.29 5.24 26.92
CA GLY A 145 0.62 4.20 26.46
C GLY A 145 0.24 3.73 25.06
N CYS A 146 -1.03 3.42 24.81
CA CYS A 146 -1.53 2.91 23.54
C CYS A 146 -1.26 3.87 22.37
N ASP A 147 -1.62 5.15 22.54
CA ASP A 147 -1.36 6.18 21.54
C ASP A 147 0.14 6.30 21.21
N TRP A 148 1.00 6.25 22.23
CA TRP A 148 2.45 6.25 22.03
C TRP A 148 2.94 5.01 21.26
N TRP A 149 2.44 3.82 21.59
CA TRP A 149 2.82 2.58 20.89
C TRP A 149 2.39 2.59 19.42
N VAL A 150 1.18 3.06 19.13
CA VAL A 150 0.68 3.20 17.75
C VAL A 150 1.52 4.24 17.00
N LYS A 151 1.74 5.42 17.57
CA LYS A 151 2.61 6.44 16.96
C LYS A 151 4.02 5.94 16.71
N LYS A 152 4.58 5.16 17.64
CA LYS A 152 5.90 4.54 17.48
C LYS A 152 5.90 3.51 16.36
N CYS A 153 4.89 2.64 16.29
CA CYS A 153 4.74 1.67 15.22
C CYS A 153 4.66 2.34 13.84
N VAL A 154 3.80 3.37 13.71
CA VAL A 154 3.62 4.10 12.44
C VAL A 154 4.90 4.81 12.05
N LYS A 155 5.56 5.49 12.99
CA LYS A 155 6.83 6.20 12.73
C LYS A 155 7.92 5.23 12.26
N GLN A 156 8.04 4.06 12.89
CA GLN A 156 9.07 3.09 12.52
C GLN A 156 8.87 2.52 11.12
N ASN A 157 7.63 2.13 10.77
CA ASN A 157 7.32 1.61 9.44
C ASN A 157 7.50 2.69 8.35
N ALA A 158 7.02 3.92 8.58
CA ALA A 158 7.18 5.00 7.61
C ALA A 158 8.65 5.39 7.38
N ILE A 159 9.48 5.39 8.43
CA ILE A 159 10.94 5.60 8.28
C ILE A 159 11.57 4.46 7.48
N HIS A 160 11.18 3.22 7.76
CA HIS A 160 11.71 2.06 7.04
C HIS A 160 11.42 2.16 5.54
N ALA A 161 10.15 2.38 5.16
CA ALA A 161 9.73 2.50 3.77
C ALA A 161 10.46 3.63 3.03
N THR A 162 10.54 4.82 3.63
CA THR A 162 11.23 5.97 3.01
C THR A 162 12.75 5.81 2.95
N SER A 163 13.37 5.12 3.92
CA SER A 163 14.82 4.87 3.92
C SER A 163 15.25 3.90 2.83
N VAL A 164 14.44 2.88 2.54
CA VAL A 164 14.68 1.91 1.46
C VAL A 164 14.61 2.62 0.11
N SER A 165 13.67 3.54 -0.07
CA SER A 165 13.54 4.40 -1.26
C SER A 165 14.71 5.39 -1.42
N ALA A 166 15.28 5.91 -0.31
CA ALA A 166 16.43 6.81 -0.39
C ALA A 166 17.71 6.10 -0.88
N THR A 167 17.90 4.82 -0.52
CA THR A 167 19.05 4.03 -1.01
C THR A 167 18.97 3.64 -2.49
N SER A 168 17.77 3.60 -3.10
CA SER A 168 17.63 3.35 -4.55
C SER A 168 17.81 4.62 -5.39
N MET A 169 17.57 5.81 -4.82
CA MET A 169 17.76 7.10 -5.50
C MET A 169 19.23 7.53 -5.68
N SER A 170 20.18 6.94 -4.94
CA SER A 170 21.61 7.27 -5.08
C SER A 170 22.29 6.64 -6.32
N SER A 171 21.57 5.86 -7.12
CA SER A 171 22.15 5.10 -8.24
C SER A 171 21.60 5.38 -9.64
N SER A 172 20.55 6.20 -9.83
CA SER A 172 20.15 6.68 -11.18
C SER A 172 19.02 7.72 -11.13
N PRO A 173 19.10 8.87 -11.84
CA PRO A 173 18.09 9.93 -11.81
C PRO A 173 16.89 9.70 -12.76
N THR A 174 16.51 8.45 -13.05
CA THR A 174 15.55 8.16 -14.14
C THR A 174 14.21 7.57 -13.68
N LEU A 175 13.96 7.40 -12.38
CA LEU A 175 12.76 6.72 -11.89
C LEU A 175 11.61 7.67 -11.57
N LEU A 176 10.88 8.05 -12.62
CA LEU A 176 9.39 8.10 -12.70
C LEU A 176 9.01 8.78 -14.02
N ARG A 177 9.50 8.19 -15.11
CA ARG A 177 8.92 8.37 -16.42
C ARG A 177 9.04 7.05 -17.16
N MET A 178 7.97 6.72 -17.88
CA MET A 178 7.89 5.85 -19.07
C MET A 178 7.07 4.57 -18.86
N PRO A 179 6.36 4.11 -19.91
CA PRO A 179 5.76 4.81 -21.06
C PRO A 179 4.30 5.19 -20.83
#